data_AF-A0A1G0HF80-F1
#
_entry.id   AF-A0A1G0HF80-F1
#
_cell.length_a   1.000
_cell.length_b   1.000
_cell.length_c   1.000
_cell.angle_alpha   90.00
_cell.angle_beta   90.00
_cell.angle_gamma   90.00
#
_symmetry.space_group_name_H-M   'P 1'
#
loop_
_entity.id
_entity.type
_entity.pdbx_description
1 polymer ?
#
loop_
_entity_poly.entity_id
_entity_poly.type
_entity_poly.pdbx_seq_one_letter_code
_entity_poly.pdbx_strand_id
1 'polypeptide(L)'
;MRDVDSWLAKPVFNIIASVIKKNILVNFSQQKNPYELSMLFCMKQLTNWLCNQGENGKSVHVIFESRGKTENKELELEFNSICKKNFNRITTNTTSFPKIKFTPMFISKQANSIGLQLADLIARPVGLKVLRPTQKNQAFSIIREKLIKDYHGNYSEKGLTVFPV
;
A
#
# COMPACT_ATOMS: atom_id res chain seq x y z
N MET A 1 -18.44 -18.49 -8.48
CA MET A 1 -17.31 -17.54 -8.34
C MET A 1 -17.38 -16.44 -9.41
N ARG A 2 -18.52 -15.72 -9.51
CA ARG A 2 -18.70 -14.53 -10.38
C ARG A 2 -19.00 -13.27 -9.55
N ASP A 3 -19.39 -13.42 -8.29
CA ASP A 3 -19.85 -12.30 -7.48
C ASP A 3 -18.73 -11.38 -6.99
N VAL A 4 -17.61 -11.92 -6.48
CA VAL A 4 -16.52 -11.10 -5.91
C VAL A 4 -15.92 -10.14 -6.95
N ASP A 5 -15.77 -10.61 -8.19
CA ASP A 5 -15.24 -9.82 -9.30
C ASP A 5 -16.16 -8.61 -9.62
N SER A 6 -17.48 -8.82 -9.60
CA SER A 6 -18.47 -7.75 -9.81
C SER A 6 -18.48 -6.72 -8.67
N TRP A 7 -18.19 -7.15 -7.44
CA TRP A 7 -18.10 -6.29 -6.26
C TRP A 7 -16.83 -5.45 -6.25
N LEU A 8 -15.71 -5.97 -6.77
CA LEU A 8 -14.49 -5.18 -6.92
C LEU A 8 -14.64 -4.10 -7.98
N ALA A 9 -15.38 -4.37 -9.06
CA ALA A 9 -15.51 -3.44 -10.20
C ALA A 9 -16.29 -2.15 -9.87
N LYS A 10 -17.37 -2.24 -9.09
CA LYS A 10 -18.32 -1.13 -8.86
C LYS A 10 -17.84 0.05 -8.00
N PRO A 11 -17.13 -0.14 -6.87
CA PRO A 11 -16.80 0.98 -5.97
C PRO A 11 -15.65 1.83 -6.53
N VAL A 12 -15.72 3.15 -6.36
CA VAL A 12 -14.70 4.10 -6.80
C VAL A 12 -13.60 4.19 -5.73
N PHE A 13 -12.52 3.43 -5.93
CA PHE A 13 -11.32 3.48 -5.11
C PHE A 13 -10.09 3.18 -5.95
N ASN A 14 -8.94 3.64 -5.46
CA ASN A 14 -7.64 3.37 -6.07
C ASN A 14 -6.86 2.36 -5.21
N ILE A 15 -6.02 1.57 -5.88
CA ILE A 15 -5.23 0.52 -5.25
C ILE A 15 -3.75 0.89 -5.33
N ILE A 16 -3.11 0.79 -4.16
CA ILE A 16 -1.66 0.71 -4.03
C ILE A 16 -1.37 -0.63 -3.37
N ALA A 17 -0.46 -1.38 -3.96
CA ALA A 17 -0.04 -2.68 -3.47
C ALA A 17 1.48 -2.82 -3.53
N SER A 18 2.01 -3.62 -2.62
CA SER A 18 3.41 -4.04 -2.63
C SER A 18 3.49 -5.55 -2.49
N VAL A 19 4.36 -6.20 -3.28
CA VAL A 19 4.63 -7.63 -3.16
C VAL A 19 6.08 -7.83 -2.74
N ILE A 20 6.26 -8.46 -1.57
CA ILE A 20 7.59 -8.77 -1.05
C ILE A 20 7.96 -10.23 -1.32
N LYS A 21 8.94 -10.48 -2.19
CA LYS A 21 9.47 -11.82 -2.51
C LYS A 21 10.41 -12.29 -1.38
N LYS A 22 9.82 -12.86 -0.33
CA LYS A 22 10.54 -13.29 0.89
C LYS A 22 11.69 -14.26 0.61
N ASN A 23 11.52 -15.16 -0.36
CA ASN A 23 12.54 -16.14 -0.78
C ASN A 23 13.81 -15.49 -1.34
N ILE A 24 13.72 -14.26 -1.86
CA ILE A 24 14.87 -13.50 -2.36
C ILE A 24 15.38 -12.55 -1.29
N LEU A 25 14.47 -11.98 -0.48
CA LEU A 25 14.80 -11.03 0.57
C LEU A 25 15.82 -11.56 1.60
N VAL A 26 15.79 -12.87 1.89
CA VAL A 26 16.75 -13.51 2.81
C VAL A 26 18.21 -13.36 2.38
N ASN A 27 18.46 -13.11 1.09
CA ASN A 27 19.80 -12.93 0.53
C ASN A 27 20.35 -11.51 0.71
N PHE A 28 19.55 -10.58 1.25
CA PHE A 28 19.98 -9.20 1.50
C PHE A 28 20.64 -9.08 2.87
N SER A 29 21.80 -8.41 2.92
CA SER A 29 22.60 -8.22 4.13
C SER A 29 21.87 -7.47 5.25
N GLN A 30 20.98 -6.54 4.89
CA GLN A 30 20.00 -5.95 5.80
C GLN A 30 18.66 -6.67 5.61
N GLN A 31 18.46 -7.75 6.36
CA GLN A 31 17.18 -8.45 6.44
C GLN A 31 16.13 -7.55 7.10
N LYS A 32 15.49 -6.71 6.29
CA LYS A 32 14.37 -5.87 6.76
C LYS A 32 13.10 -6.70 6.86
N ASN A 33 12.27 -6.39 7.84
CA ASN A 33 10.99 -7.06 8.02
C ASN A 33 10.11 -6.81 6.76
N PRO A 34 9.57 -7.86 6.10
CA PRO A 34 8.71 -7.72 4.93
C PRO A 34 7.51 -6.80 5.15
N TYR A 35 6.97 -6.76 6.37
CA TYR A 35 5.83 -5.92 6.69
C TYR A 35 6.22 -4.44 6.70
N GLU A 36 7.34 -4.11 7.32
CA GLU A 36 7.88 -2.73 7.34
C GLU A 36 8.20 -2.25 5.92
N LEU A 37 8.80 -3.12 5.09
CA LEU A 37 9.05 -2.82 3.68
C LEU A 37 7.75 -2.59 2.90
N SER A 38 6.75 -3.45 3.08
CA SER A 38 5.46 -3.30 2.39
C SER A 38 4.77 -2.00 2.77
N MET A 39 4.74 -1.67 4.06
CA MET A 39 4.20 -0.42 4.57
C MET A 39 4.96 0.79 4.02
N LEU A 40 6.30 0.75 4.01
CA LEU A 40 7.14 1.81 3.46
C LEU A 40 6.81 2.09 1.99
N PHE A 41 6.72 1.05 1.15
CA PHE A 41 6.40 1.22 -0.27
C PHE A 41 4.99 1.79 -0.44
N CYS A 42 3.99 1.22 0.23
CA CYS A 42 2.61 1.70 0.14
C CYS A 42 2.50 3.17 0.58
N MET A 43 3.11 3.56 1.70
CA MET A 43 3.06 4.93 2.23
C MET A 43 3.78 5.94 1.32
N LYS A 44 4.92 5.55 0.72
CA LYS A 44 5.62 6.39 -0.26
C LYS A 44 4.75 6.68 -1.47
N GLN A 45 4.13 5.63 -2.03
CA GLN A 45 3.28 5.77 -3.21
C GLN A 45 1.98 6.53 -2.91
N LEU A 46 1.38 6.29 -1.74
CA LEU A 46 0.20 7.01 -1.27
C LEU A 46 0.46 8.51 -1.20
N THR A 47 1.60 8.90 -0.64
CA THR A 47 1.98 10.31 -0.50
C THR A 47 2.21 10.95 -1.85
N ASN A 48 3.01 10.32 -2.72
CA ASN A 48 3.25 10.84 -4.06
C ASN A 48 1.93 11.05 -4.82
N TRP A 49 1.02 10.07 -4.71
CA TRP A 49 -0.28 10.17 -5.35
C TRP A 49 -1.12 11.32 -4.78
N LEU A 50 -1.25 11.43 -3.46
CA LEU A 50 -2.00 12.51 -2.81
C LEU A 50 -1.43 13.90 -3.14
N CYS A 51 -0.10 14.05 -3.13
CA CYS A 51 0.56 15.30 -3.55
C CYS A 51 0.18 15.67 -4.99
N ASN A 52 0.18 14.69 -5.91
CA ASN A 52 -0.21 14.90 -7.30
C ASN A 52 -1.71 15.20 -7.48
N GLN A 53 -2.56 14.75 -6.56
CA GLN A 53 -3.97 15.12 -6.51
C GLN A 53 -4.21 16.52 -5.90
N GLY A 54 -3.16 17.22 -5.46
CA GLY A 54 -3.29 18.53 -4.81
C GLY A 54 -3.78 18.44 -3.36
N GLU A 55 -3.69 17.26 -2.73
CA GLU A 55 -4.19 16.97 -1.38
C GLU A 55 -3.22 17.40 -0.26
N ASN A 56 -2.33 18.35 -0.57
CA ASN A 56 -1.32 18.82 0.37
C ASN A 56 -1.97 19.49 1.60
N GLY A 57 -1.42 19.22 2.78
CA GLY A 57 -1.90 19.77 4.05
C GLY A 57 -3.17 19.15 4.62
N LYS A 58 -3.79 18.19 3.93
CA LYS A 58 -4.91 17.44 4.50
C LYS A 58 -4.45 16.41 5.52
N SER A 59 -5.36 16.06 6.42
CA SER A 59 -5.20 14.95 7.35
C SER A 59 -5.76 13.68 6.73
N VAL A 60 -4.99 12.60 6.76
CA VAL A 60 -5.34 11.31 6.17
C VAL A 60 -5.26 10.24 7.25
N HIS A 61 -6.36 9.54 7.47
CA HIS A 61 -6.40 8.39 8.36
C HIS A 61 -5.96 7.13 7.63
N VAL A 62 -4.97 6.42 8.18
CA VAL A 62 -4.51 5.14 7.65
C VAL A 62 -4.99 4.06 8.61
N ILE A 63 -5.89 3.21 8.12
CA ILE A 63 -6.56 2.20 8.94
C ILE A 63 -5.78 0.89 8.85
N PHE A 64 -5.42 0.35 10.01
CA PHE A 64 -4.76 -0.94 10.18
C PHE A 64 -5.68 -1.91 10.91
N GLU A 65 -5.66 -3.18 10.52
CA GLU A 65 -6.25 -4.25 11.34
C GLU A 65 -5.41 -4.45 12.61
N SER A 66 -6.06 -4.36 13.77
CA SER A 66 -5.43 -4.56 15.07
C SER A 66 -4.98 -6.00 15.28
N ARG A 67 -3.76 -6.20 15.77
CA ARG A 67 -3.16 -7.52 16.00
C ARG A 67 -2.82 -7.84 17.46
N GLY A 68 -3.06 -6.87 18.36
CA GLY A 68 -2.68 -6.97 19.76
C GLY A 68 -2.05 -5.66 20.22
N LYS A 69 -2.00 -5.41 21.53
CA LYS A 69 -1.50 -4.13 22.05
C LYS A 69 -0.02 -3.90 21.71
N THR A 70 0.79 -4.96 21.81
CA THR A 70 2.23 -4.91 21.54
C THR A 70 2.49 -4.68 20.05
N GLU A 71 1.87 -5.49 19.20
CA GLU A 71 2.01 -5.44 17.74
C GLU A 71 1.51 -4.10 17.18
N ASN A 72 0.39 -3.58 17.70
CA ASN A 72 -0.12 -2.27 17.29
C ASN A 72 0.88 -1.16 17.64
N LYS A 73 1.48 -1.20 18.83
CA LYS A 73 2.46 -0.21 19.28
C LYS A 73 3.74 -0.26 18.43
N GLU A 74 4.22 -1.45 18.10
CA GLU A 74 5.38 -1.63 17.21
C GLU A 74 5.08 -1.10 15.80
N LEU A 75 3.91 -1.43 15.24
CA LEU A 75 3.51 -0.94 13.92
C LEU A 75 3.34 0.58 13.90
N GLU A 76 2.78 1.16 14.96
CA GLU A 76 2.63 2.61 15.10
C GLU A 76 3.99 3.32 15.16
N LEU A 77 4.95 2.77 15.92
CA LEU A 77 6.31 3.31 15.98
C LEU A 77 6.98 3.31 14.62
N GLU A 78 6.87 2.20 13.87
CA GLU A 78 7.48 2.14 12.54
C GLU A 78 6.73 3.02 11.51
N PHE A 79 5.40 3.08 11.58
CA PHE A 79 4.62 4.02 10.77
C PHE A 79 5.07 5.47 10.98
N ASN A 80 5.24 5.87 12.24
CA ASN A 80 5.70 7.20 12.60
C ASN A 80 7.16 7.43 12.18
N SER A 81 8.02 6.40 12.26
CA SER A 81 9.39 6.41 11.75
C SER A 81 9.41 6.65 10.24
N ILE A 82 8.57 5.97 9.45
CA ILE A 82 8.38 6.20 8.02
C ILE A 82 7.89 7.62 7.75
N CYS A 83 6.88 8.07 8.52
CA CYS A 83 6.30 9.42 8.49
C CYS A 83 7.30 10.55 8.79
N LYS A 84 8.37 10.27 9.55
CA LYS A 84 9.43 11.24 9.83
C LYS A 84 10.58 11.16 8.82
N LYS A 85 11.07 9.94 8.52
CA LYS A 85 12.30 9.72 7.73
C LYS A 85 12.11 9.98 6.23
N ASN A 86 11.02 9.50 5.64
CA ASN A 86 10.84 9.57 4.18
C ASN A 86 10.28 10.91 3.72
N PHE A 87 9.43 11.54 4.54
CA PHE A 87 8.78 12.80 4.19
C PHE A 87 9.63 14.04 4.46
N ASN A 88 10.72 13.90 5.22
CA ASN A 88 11.74 14.94 5.33
C ASN A 88 12.81 14.87 4.22
N ARG A 89 12.94 13.74 3.51
CA ARG A 89 13.96 13.54 2.44
C ARG A 89 13.47 13.83 1.03
N ILE A 90 12.16 13.86 0.80
CA ILE A 90 11.58 14.23 -0.51
C ILE A 90 11.72 15.74 -0.79
N THR A 91 12.17 16.55 0.20
CA THR A 91 12.06 18.01 0.18
C THR A 91 13.41 18.74 0.29
N THR A 92 14.48 18.27 -0.34
CA THR A 92 15.78 18.97 -0.24
C THR A 92 15.97 20.14 -1.21
N ASN A 93 14.98 20.59 -1.99
CA ASN A 93 15.22 21.69 -2.96
C ASN A 93 14.10 22.72 -3.21
N THR A 94 13.02 22.78 -2.42
CA THR A 94 12.07 23.90 -2.59
C THR A 94 11.27 24.17 -1.32
N THR A 95 11.22 25.46 -0.99
CA THR A 95 10.52 26.11 0.11
C THR A 95 9.03 25.76 0.19
N SER A 96 8.59 25.42 1.39
CA SER A 96 7.22 25.57 1.91
C SER A 96 6.07 24.89 1.13
N PHE A 97 5.84 23.59 1.35
CA PHE A 97 4.56 22.95 1.01
C PHE A 97 4.03 22.04 2.14
N PRO A 98 2.70 21.99 2.34
CA PRO A 98 2.13 21.42 3.54
C PRO A 98 2.16 19.89 3.51
N LYS A 99 2.84 19.32 4.52
CA LYS A 99 2.99 17.87 4.71
C LYS A 99 1.62 17.25 4.96
N ILE A 100 1.24 16.25 4.17
CA ILE A 100 0.07 15.42 4.47
C ILE A 100 0.23 14.87 5.89
N LYS A 101 -0.78 15.09 6.75
CA LYS A 101 -0.77 14.60 8.12
C LYS A 101 -1.39 13.21 8.16
N PHE A 102 -0.53 12.19 8.10
CA PHE A 102 -0.99 10.82 8.27
C PHE A 102 -1.22 10.49 9.75
N THR A 103 -2.35 9.87 10.05
CA THR A 103 -2.71 9.42 11.40
C THR A 103 -3.06 7.94 11.35
N PRO A 104 -2.32 7.05 12.04
CA PRO A 104 -2.64 5.63 12.07
C PRO A 104 -3.86 5.39 12.96
N MET A 105 -4.75 4.49 12.55
CA MET A 105 -5.88 4.03 13.34
C MET A 105 -5.90 2.51 13.33
N PHE A 106 -5.92 1.90 14.52
CA PHE A 106 -5.99 0.45 14.66
C PHE A 106 -7.41 0.04 15.01
N ILE A 107 -8.02 -0.78 14.16
CA ILE A 107 -9.40 -1.25 14.37
C ILE A 107 -9.44 -2.74 14.62
N SER A 108 -10.30 -3.18 15.53
CA SER A 108 -10.45 -4.61 15.81
C SER A 108 -11.01 -5.34 14.59
N LYS A 109 -10.68 -6.62 14.44
CA LYS A 109 -11.25 -7.48 13.40
C LYS A 109 -12.79 -7.55 13.46
N GLN A 110 -13.35 -7.39 14.66
CA GLN A 110 -14.79 -7.35 14.91
C GLN A 110 -15.47 -6.11 14.34
N ALA A 111 -14.72 -5.04 14.05
CA ALA A 111 -15.26 -3.81 13.48
C ALA A 111 -15.79 -3.98 12.04
N ASN A 112 -15.56 -5.14 11.40
CA ASN A 112 -16.12 -5.51 10.09
C ASN A 112 -15.89 -4.43 9.02
N SER A 113 -14.68 -3.86 8.97
CA SER A 113 -14.34 -2.81 8.01
C SER A 113 -14.28 -3.36 6.60
N ILE A 114 -15.16 -2.83 5.74
CA ILE A 114 -15.23 -3.16 4.31
C ILE A 114 -13.88 -2.89 3.64
N GLY A 115 -13.21 -1.79 3.98
CA GLY A 115 -11.91 -1.43 3.40
C GLY A 115 -10.81 -2.45 3.71
N LEU A 116 -10.75 -2.95 4.94
CA LEU A 116 -9.80 -3.99 5.33
C LEU A 116 -10.10 -5.32 4.62
N GLN A 117 -11.38 -5.71 4.54
CA GLN A 117 -11.79 -6.92 3.83
C GLN A 117 -11.46 -6.85 2.33
N LEU A 118 -11.66 -5.68 1.71
CA LEU A 118 -11.25 -5.46 0.33
C LEU A 118 -9.74 -5.61 0.16
N ALA A 119 -8.94 -5.03 1.08
CA ALA A 119 -7.48 -5.17 1.04
C ALA A 119 -7.04 -6.64 1.10
N ASP A 120 -7.65 -7.44 1.98
CA ASP A 120 -7.38 -8.88 2.10
C ASP A 120 -7.74 -9.65 0.83
N LEU A 121 -8.91 -9.35 0.23
CA LEU A 121 -9.36 -9.97 -1.02
C LEU A 121 -8.47 -9.61 -2.21
N ILE A 122 -7.90 -8.40 -2.24
CA ILE A 122 -7.01 -7.91 -3.30
C ILE A 122 -5.60 -8.50 -3.18
N ALA A 123 -5.11 -8.71 -1.96
CA ALA A 123 -3.73 -9.13 -1.71
C ALA A 123 -3.36 -10.44 -2.44
N ARG A 124 -4.25 -11.45 -2.39
CA ARG A 124 -3.97 -12.76 -2.99
C ARG A 124 -3.90 -12.74 -4.53
N PRO A 125 -4.88 -12.18 -5.26
CA PRO A 125 -4.77 -12.02 -6.71
C PRO A 125 -3.53 -11.26 -7.16
N VAL A 126 -3.14 -10.20 -6.45
CA VAL A 126 -1.92 -9.43 -6.74
C VAL A 126 -0.68 -10.30 -6.54
N GLY A 127 -0.57 -11.00 -5.41
CA GLY A 127 0.53 -11.92 -5.13
C GLY A 127 0.63 -13.05 -6.16
N LEU A 128 -0.50 -13.65 -6.56
CA LEU A 128 -0.53 -14.69 -7.58
C LEU A 128 -0.03 -14.20 -8.94
N LYS A 129 -0.39 -12.97 -9.35
CA LYS A 129 0.11 -12.41 -10.61
C LYS A 129 1.63 -12.29 -10.61
N VAL A 130 2.25 -11.92 -9.48
CA VAL A 130 3.71 -11.81 -9.37
C VAL A 130 4.37 -13.19 -9.32
N LEU A 131 3.80 -14.13 -8.57
CA LEU A 131 4.38 -15.48 -8.41
C LEU A 131 4.22 -16.34 -9.68
N ARG A 132 3.14 -16.14 -10.44
CA ARG A 132 2.78 -16.95 -11.61
C ARG A 132 2.29 -16.06 -12.75
N PRO A 133 3.19 -15.31 -13.41
CA PRO A 133 2.80 -14.25 -14.35
C PRO A 133 2.05 -14.74 -15.59
N THR A 134 2.26 -15.99 -16.00
CA THR A 134 1.63 -16.65 -17.15
C THR A 134 0.28 -17.29 -16.82
N GLN A 135 -0.03 -17.53 -15.54
CA GLN A 135 -1.30 -18.12 -15.12
C GLN A 135 -2.44 -17.11 -15.31
N LYS A 136 -3.55 -17.54 -15.92
CA LYS A 136 -4.77 -16.71 -16.06
C LYS A 136 -5.25 -16.25 -14.68
N ASN A 137 -5.47 -14.95 -14.53
CA ASN A 137 -5.90 -14.33 -13.28
C ASN A 137 -6.95 -13.25 -13.58
N GLN A 138 -8.23 -13.64 -13.53
CA GLN A 138 -9.35 -12.76 -13.85
C GLN A 138 -9.49 -11.64 -12.83
N ALA A 139 -9.42 -11.97 -11.54
CA ALA A 139 -9.49 -10.99 -10.46
C ALA A 139 -8.41 -9.91 -10.58
N PHE A 140 -7.16 -10.30 -10.92
CA PHE A 140 -6.11 -9.33 -11.17
C PHE A 140 -6.40 -8.41 -12.36
N SER A 141 -7.07 -8.91 -13.40
CA SER A 141 -7.42 -8.08 -14.57
C SER A 141 -8.35 -6.92 -14.17
N ILE A 142 -9.26 -7.15 -13.22
CA ILE A 142 -10.15 -6.11 -12.66
C ILE A 142 -9.37 -5.18 -11.72
N ILE A 143 -8.55 -5.76 -10.83
CA ILE A 143 -7.72 -5.02 -9.88
C ILE A 143 -6.73 -4.09 -10.61
N ARG A 144 -6.15 -4.55 -11.72
CA ARG A 144 -5.19 -3.80 -12.54
C ARG A 144 -5.76 -2.45 -12.97
N GLU A 145 -7.04 -2.38 -13.30
CA GLU A 145 -7.65 -1.13 -13.74
C GLU A 145 -7.82 -0.10 -12.63
N LYS A 146 -7.77 -0.55 -11.37
CA LYS A 146 -7.86 0.29 -10.17
C LYS A 146 -6.50 0.61 -9.55
N LEU A 147 -5.42 0.00 -10.03
CA LEU A 147 -4.08 0.36 -9.61
C LEU A 147 -3.78 1.80 -10.02
N ILE A 148 -3.13 2.55 -9.14
CA ILE A 148 -2.65 3.89 -9.47
C ILE A 148 -1.64 3.78 -10.61
N LYS A 149 -1.78 4.69 -11.58
CA LYS A 149 -0.97 4.76 -12.79
C LYS A 149 -0.23 6.09 -12.84
N ASP A 150 0.90 6.14 -13.52
CA ASP A 150 1.50 7.41 -13.92
C ASP A 150 0.75 8.04 -15.11
N TYR A 151 1.27 9.18 -15.58
CA TYR A 151 0.72 9.93 -16.70
C TYR A 151 0.77 9.17 -18.04
N HIS A 152 1.57 8.10 -18.14
CA HIS A 152 1.63 7.20 -19.30
C HIS A 152 0.72 5.97 -19.15
N GLY A 153 -0.02 5.86 -18.05
CA GLY A 153 -0.88 4.69 -17.77
C GLY A 153 -0.14 3.49 -17.18
N ASN A 154 1.13 3.62 -16.77
CA ASN A 154 1.90 2.53 -16.19
C ASN A 154 1.65 2.43 -14.68
N TYR A 155 1.29 1.24 -14.21
CA TYR A 155 1.08 0.97 -12.78
C TYR A 155 2.33 0.46 -12.05
N SER A 156 3.35 0.00 -12.79
CA SER A 156 4.58 -0.56 -12.20
C SER A 156 5.34 0.50 -11.42
N GLU A 157 5.75 0.19 -10.19
CA GLU A 157 6.37 1.15 -9.24
C GLU A 157 5.53 2.40 -8.95
N LYS A 158 4.23 2.35 -9.30
CA LYS A 158 3.22 3.39 -9.05
C LYS A 158 2.14 2.83 -8.14
N GLY A 159 1.24 2.02 -8.70
CA GLY A 159 0.21 1.28 -7.98
C GLY A 159 0.65 -0.11 -7.54
N LEU A 160 1.67 -0.72 -8.17
CA LEU A 160 2.24 -2.01 -7.74
C LEU A 160 3.77 -1.94 -7.68
N THR A 161 4.32 -2.06 -6.48
CA THR A 161 5.76 -2.23 -6.26
C THR A 161 6.08 -3.70 -5.98
N VAL A 162 7.10 -4.25 -6.63
CA VAL A 162 7.57 -5.62 -6.38
C VAL A 162 9.00 -5.58 -5.88
N PHE A 163 9.27 -6.20 -4.74
CA PHE A 163 10.59 -6.13 -4.12
C PHE A 163 10.99 -7.46 -3.44
N PRO A 164 12.24 -7.91 -3.54
CA PRO A 164 13.24 -7.48 -4.52
C PRO A 164 12.77 -7.76 -5.95
N VAL A 165 13.36 -7.06 -6.92
CA VAL A 165 13.08 -7.26 -8.34
C VAL A 165 13.65 -8.62 -8.78
#